data_AF-A0A182FVS6-F1
#
_entry.id   AF-A0A182FVS6-F1
#
_cell.length_a   1.000
_cell.length_b   1.000
_cell.length_c   1.000
_cell.angle_alpha   90.00
_cell.angle_beta   90.00
_cell.angle_gamma   90.00
#
_symmetry.space_group_name_H-M   'P 1'
#
loop_
_entity.id
_entity.type
_entity.pdbx_description
1 polymer ?
#
loop_
_entity_poly.entity_id
_entity_poly.type
_entity_poly.pdbx_seq_one_letter_code
_entity_poly.pdbx_strand_id
1 'polypeptide(L)'
;MPIQIANESNNSGGGGGGHEIKVKIAYSGEVMITYIDESISYEGLCREMREICRFSPDQVFTMKWVDEENDPCTIQSDIELDEAIRLYEVNRDSELVIH
;
A
#
# COMPACT_ATOMS: atom_id res chain seq x y z
N MET A 1 -23.51 -10.50 -33.52
CA MET A 1 -23.93 -9.95 -32.22
C MET A 1 -23.25 -8.60 -32.06
N PRO A 2 -23.97 -7.52 -31.75
CA PRO A 2 -23.36 -6.20 -31.64
C PRO A 2 -22.50 -6.07 -30.37
N ILE A 3 -21.43 -5.30 -30.51
CA ILE A 3 -20.50 -4.85 -29.47
C ILE A 3 -21.20 -3.76 -28.64
N GLN A 4 -20.95 -3.72 -27.33
CA GLN A 4 -21.15 -2.53 -26.50
C GLN A 4 -19.91 -2.19 -25.69
N ILE A 5 -19.64 -0.89 -25.66
CA ILE A 5 -18.40 -0.20 -25.36
C ILE A 5 -18.30 0.14 -23.87
N ALA A 6 -17.09 -0.05 -23.35
CA ALA A 6 -16.35 0.65 -22.30
C ALA A 6 -17.02 1.70 -21.37
N ASN A 7 -16.75 1.47 -20.08
CA ASN A 7 -16.14 2.36 -19.08
C ASN A 7 -16.95 3.36 -18.22
N GLU A 8 -16.38 3.54 -17.02
CA GLU A 8 -16.56 4.58 -15.98
C GLU A 8 -17.67 4.39 -14.95
N SER A 9 -17.27 3.98 -13.73
CA SER A 9 -17.22 4.92 -12.62
C SER A 9 -16.30 4.44 -11.50
N ASN A 10 -15.28 5.25 -11.30
CA ASN A 10 -14.32 5.35 -10.21
C ASN A 10 -15.03 5.27 -8.85
N ASN A 11 -14.84 4.21 -8.07
CA ASN A 11 -15.22 4.19 -6.64
C ASN A 11 -14.00 4.60 -5.81
N SER A 12 -13.61 5.86 -5.95
CA SER A 12 -12.69 6.54 -5.04
C SER A 12 -13.51 7.15 -3.91
N GLY A 13 -13.21 6.73 -2.67
CA GLY A 13 -13.70 7.40 -1.46
C GLY A 13 -14.45 6.48 -0.51
N GLY A 14 -13.73 5.54 0.10
CA GLY A 14 -14.21 4.85 1.31
C GLY A 14 -14.40 5.86 2.44
N GLY A 15 -15.64 6.25 2.69
CA GLY A 15 -16.03 6.99 3.88
C GLY A 15 -16.48 6.02 4.95
N GLY A 16 -15.80 6.00 6.10
CA GLY A 16 -16.29 5.25 7.26
C GLY A 16 -15.30 5.00 8.39
N GLY A 17 -14.64 6.02 8.94
CA GLY A 17 -14.00 5.93 10.27
C GLY A 17 -12.92 4.86 10.44
N GLY A 18 -12.25 4.44 9.36
CA GLY A 18 -11.08 3.56 9.42
C GLY A 18 -9.87 4.31 9.95
N HIS A 19 -9.03 3.64 10.74
CA HIS A 19 -7.79 4.23 11.19
C HIS A 19 -6.84 4.41 9.99
N GLU A 20 -6.49 5.66 9.69
CA GLU A 20 -5.50 5.96 8.66
C GLU A 20 -4.08 5.68 9.19
N ILE A 21 -3.34 4.85 8.46
CA ILE A 21 -1.96 4.50 8.74
C ILE A 21 -1.06 5.39 7.91
N LYS A 22 -0.14 6.09 8.57
CA LYS A 22 0.88 6.87 7.88
C LYS A 22 1.94 5.93 7.32
N VAL A 23 2.14 5.97 6.01
CA VAL A 23 3.14 5.13 5.32
C VAL A 23 4.22 6.00 4.72
N LYS A 24 5.48 5.67 5.01
CA LYS A 24 6.67 6.21 4.36
C LYS A 24 7.14 5.25 3.30
N ILE A 25 7.22 5.73 2.07
CA ILE A 25 7.69 4.97 0.92
C ILE A 25 9.07 5.48 0.53
N ALA A 26 10.08 4.62 0.58
CA ALA A 26 11.45 4.94 0.23
C ALA A 26 11.83 4.26 -1.10
N TYR A 27 11.77 5.02 -2.21
CA TYR A 27 12.06 4.50 -3.55
C TYR A 27 13.07 5.39 -4.29
N SER A 28 14.09 4.78 -4.90
CA SER A 28 15.11 5.48 -5.71
C SER A 28 15.81 6.67 -5.02
N GLY A 29 15.93 6.61 -3.69
CA GLY A 29 16.53 7.69 -2.88
C GLY A 29 15.57 8.83 -2.53
N GLU A 30 14.31 8.76 -2.97
CA GLU A 30 13.24 9.66 -2.58
C GLU A 30 12.39 9.03 -1.47
N VAL A 31 11.88 9.87 -0.57
CA VAL A 31 10.95 9.46 0.49
C VAL A 31 9.62 10.18 0.27
N MET A 32 8.57 9.39 0.07
CA MET A 32 7.19 9.85 -0.11
C MET A 32 6.38 9.46 1.12
N ILE A 33 5.40 10.31 1.48
CA ILE A 33 4.50 10.04 2.60
C ILE A 33 3.09 9.95 2.04
N THR A 34 2.41 8.86 2.36
CA THR A 34 0.99 8.65 2.05
C THR A 34 0.25 8.18 3.29
N TYR A 35 -1.07 8.15 3.21
CA TYR A 35 -1.95 7.60 4.23
C TYR A 35 -2.79 6.52 3.57
N ILE A 36 -2.78 5.33 4.17
CA ILE A 36 -3.61 4.21 3.72
C ILE A 36 -4.63 3.88 4.79
N ASP A 37 -5.76 3.33 4.38
CA ASP A 37 -6.73 2.77 5.30
C ASP A 37 -6.19 1.45 5.87
N GLU A 38 -6.40 1.19 7.16
CA GLU A 38 -6.04 -0.08 7.81
C GLU A 38 -6.66 -1.32 7.14
N SER A 39 -7.79 -1.16 6.44
CA SER A 39 -8.49 -2.23 5.74
C SER A 39 -8.11 -2.36 4.26
N ILE A 40 -7.05 -1.66 3.82
CA ILE A 40 -6.57 -1.75 2.44
C ILE A 40 -6.11 -3.18 2.11
N SER A 41 -6.49 -3.67 0.93
CA SER A 41 -5.98 -4.94 0.42
C SER A 41 -4.58 -4.79 -0.19
N TYR A 42 -3.85 -5.90 -0.29
CA TYR A 42 -2.56 -5.97 -0.95
C TYR A 42 -2.62 -5.47 -2.40
N GLU A 43 -3.67 -5.81 -3.14
CA GLU A 43 -3.87 -5.31 -4.51
C GLU A 43 -4.09 -3.79 -4.53
N GLY A 44 -4.86 -3.25 -3.56
CA GLY A 44 -5.05 -1.82 -3.39
C GLY A 44 -3.73 -1.10 -3.11
N LEU A 45 -2.94 -1.62 -2.16
CA LEU A 45 -1.62 -1.07 -1.84
C LEU A 45 -0.67 -1.12 -3.04
N CYS A 46 -0.69 -2.22 -3.82
CA CYS A 46 0.09 -2.32 -5.06
C CYS A 46 -0.28 -1.24 -6.07
N ARG A 47 -1.57 -0.90 -6.17
CA ARG A 47 -2.03 0.16 -7.06
C ARG A 47 -1.53 1.53 -6.59
N GLU A 48 -1.70 1.84 -5.30
CA GLU A 48 -1.19 3.08 -4.70
C GLU A 48 0.32 3.21 -4.94
N MET A 49 1.09 2.15 -4.72
CA MET A 49 2.55 2.15 -4.92
C MET A 49 2.95 2.44 -6.37
N ARG A 50 2.21 1.91 -7.34
CA ARG A 50 2.44 2.21 -8.76
C ARG A 50 2.14 3.68 -9.08
N GLU A 51 1.07 4.22 -8.52
CA GLU A 51 0.68 5.62 -8.72
C GLU A 51 1.71 6.58 -8.08
N ILE A 52 2.16 6.27 -6.85
CA ILE A 52 3.13 7.05 -6.08
C ILE A 52 4.53 7.02 -6.73
N CYS A 53 5.06 5.82 -6.99
CA CYS A 53 6.40 5.64 -7.56
C CYS A 53 6.43 5.79 -9.09
N ARG A 54 5.28 6.08 -9.73
CA ARG A 54 5.11 6.23 -11.18
C ARG A 54 5.60 5.01 -11.98
N PHE A 55 5.30 3.82 -11.48
CA PHE A 55 5.63 2.58 -12.18
C PHE A 55 4.80 2.40 -13.44
N SER A 56 5.39 1.76 -14.45
CA SER A 56 4.61 1.33 -15.61
C SER A 56 3.65 0.20 -15.21
N PRO A 57 2.47 0.07 -15.84
CA PRO A 57 1.50 -0.99 -15.50
C PRO A 57 2.07 -2.42 -15.59
N ASP A 58 3.06 -2.66 -16.44
CA ASP A 58 3.68 -3.98 -16.61
C ASP A 58 4.96 -4.16 -15.77
N GLN A 59 5.37 -3.11 -15.04
CA GLN A 59 6.59 -3.16 -14.24
C GLN A 59 6.35 -4.01 -12.98
N VAL A 60 7.11 -5.08 -12.86
CA VAL A 60 7.16 -5.90 -11.65
C VAL A 60 8.00 -5.18 -10.60
N PHE A 61 7.52 -5.16 -9.36
CA PHE A 61 8.22 -4.64 -8.20
C PHE A 61 7.97 -5.55 -7.00
N THR A 62 8.75 -5.34 -5.94
CA THR A 62 8.60 -6.02 -4.66
C THR A 62 8.51 -4.96 -3.59
N MET A 63 7.55 -5.07 -2.68
CA MET A 63 7.44 -4.19 -1.53
C MET A 63 8.08 -4.86 -0.32
N LYS A 64 8.89 -4.10 0.42
CA LYS A 64 9.43 -4.57 1.69
C LYS A 64 9.13 -3.58 2.79
N TRP A 65 8.49 -4.02 3.85
CA TRP A 65 8.35 -3.19 5.04
C TRP A 65 9.53 -3.42 5.99
N VAL A 66 9.83 -2.41 6.80
CA VAL A 66 10.86 -2.49 7.83
C VAL A 66 10.18 -2.75 9.16
N ASP A 67 10.54 -3.84 9.82
CA ASP A 67 10.00 -4.20 11.13
C ASP A 67 10.70 -3.47 12.30
N GLU A 68 10.29 -3.83 13.52
CA GLU A 68 10.83 -3.27 14.77
C GLU A 68 12.31 -3.59 15.00
N GLU A 69 12.81 -4.68 14.41
CA GLU A 69 14.20 -5.10 14.48
C GLU A 69 15.04 -4.46 13.36
N ASN A 70 14.42 -3.56 12.58
CA ASN A 70 14.97 -2.95 11.37
C ASN A 70 15.28 -3.95 10.25
N ASP A 71 14.58 -5.08 10.23
CA ASP A 71 14.73 -6.09 9.20
C ASP A 71 13.72 -5.87 8.05
N PRO A 72 14.19 -6.01 6.79
CA PRO A 72 13.33 -5.85 5.63
C PRO A 72 12.50 -7.12 5.38
N CYS A 73 11.22 -7.07 5.75
CA CYS A 73 10.25 -8.13 5.51
C CYS A 73 9.47 -7.88 4.21
N THR A 74 9.21 -8.92 3.42
CA THR A 74 8.53 -8.79 2.12
C THR A 74 7.00 -8.80 2.28
N ILE A 75 6.30 -7.95 1.54
CA ILE A 75 4.84 -7.98 1.40
C ILE A 75 4.49 -8.46 -0.01
N GLN A 76 3.84 -9.60 -0.10
CA GLN A 76 3.43 -10.25 -1.36
C GLN A 76 2.00 -10.83 -1.30
N SER A 77 1.31 -10.69 -0.16
CA SER A 77 -0.04 -11.19 0.09
C SER A 77 -0.78 -10.35 1.13
N ASP A 78 -2.11 -10.45 1.17
CA ASP A 78 -2.93 -9.79 2.20
C ASP A 78 -2.53 -10.22 3.62
N ILE A 79 -2.14 -11.48 3.82
CA ILE A 79 -1.74 -12.01 5.14
C ILE A 79 -0.49 -11.29 5.68
N GLU A 80 0.51 -11.04 4.83
CA GLU A 80 1.72 -10.31 5.24
C GLU A 80 1.45 -8.82 5.45
N LEU A 81 0.53 -8.24 4.68
CA LEU A 81 0.09 -6.86 4.87
C LEU A 81 -0.65 -6.69 6.20
N ASP A 82 -1.59 -7.59 6.50
CA ASP A 82 -2.33 -7.61 7.76
C ASP A 82 -1.37 -7.73 8.95
N GLU A 83 -0.35 -8.58 8.85
CA GLU A 83 0.65 -8.72 9.91
C GLU A 83 1.49 -7.44 10.08
N ALA A 84 1.91 -6.79 8.99
CA ALA A 84 2.63 -5.52 9.06
C ALA A 84 1.78 -4.41 9.72
N ILE A 85 0.49 -4.33 9.39
CA ILE A 85 -0.46 -3.39 10.00
C ILE A 85 -0.66 -3.71 11.48
N ARG A 86 -0.89 -4.99 11.81
CA ARG A 86 -1.06 -5.44 13.19
C ARG A 86 0.16 -5.12 14.05
N LEU A 87 1.37 -5.28 13.53
CA LEU A 87 2.62 -4.94 14.23
C LEU A 87 2.77 -3.43 14.42
N TYR A 88 2.46 -2.63 13.40
CA TYR A 88 2.39 -1.16 13.50
C TYR A 88 1.50 -0.71 14.67
N GLU A 89 0.31 -1.30 14.82
CA GLU A 89 -0.62 -0.95 15.91
C GLU A 89 -0.12 -1.40 17.29
N VAL A 90 0.38 -2.64 17.38
CA VAL A 90 0.87 -3.23 18.64
C VAL A 90 2.06 -2.43 19.17
N ASN A 91 2.96 -2.03 18.29
CA ASN A 91 4.15 -1.28 18.64
C ASN A 91 3.87 0.22 18.83
N ARG A 92 2.70 0.69 18.38
CA ARG A 92 2.31 2.11 18.33
C ARG A 92 3.31 2.93 17.55
N ASP A 93 3.75 2.37 16.44
CA ASP A 93 4.68 3.05 15.55
C ASP A 93 4.04 4.32 14.99
N SER A 94 4.87 5.33 14.75
CA SER A 94 4.39 6.60 14.20
C SER A 94 4.16 6.52 12.68
N GLU A 95 4.71 5.50 12.03
CA GLU A 95 4.65 5.29 10.58
C GLU A 95 5.08 3.87 10.21
N LEU A 96 4.48 3.32 9.16
CA LEU A 96 4.93 2.10 8.49
C LEU A 96 5.92 2.49 7.38
N VAL A 97 7.12 1.91 7.37
CA VAL A 97 8.15 2.20 6.35
C VAL A 97 8.18 1.09 5.32
N ILE A 98 8.01 1.43 4.04
CA ILE A 98 8.06 0.52 2.89
C ILE A 98 9.16 0.96 1.92
N HIS A 99 9.91 -0.01 1.41
CA HIS A 99 10.96 0.10 0.39
C HIS A 99 10.55 -0.63 -0.89
#